data_AF-A0AAP3BBH7-F1
#
_entry.id   AF-A0AAP3BBH7-F1
#
_cell.length_a   1.000
_cell.length_b   1.000
_cell.length_c   1.000
_cell.angle_alpha   90.00
_cell.angle_beta   90.00
_cell.angle_gamma   90.00
#
_symmetry.space_group_name_H-M   'P 1'
#
loop_
_entity.id
_entity.type
_entity.pdbx_description
1 polymer ?
#
loop_
_entity_poly.entity_id
_entity_poly.type
_entity_poly.pdbx_seq_one_letter_code
_entity_poly.pdbx_strand_id
1 'polypeptide(L)'
;MNNLQFKKPRFDAILRNKKGLEMLSEECTPAELVDNKLRRFYARLETILQSGQPTEPYSVCIATGIKNNPDYIKIKTTLGNLGLWNDKLARLHHGLDE
;
A
#
# COMPACT_ATOMS: atom_id res chain seq x y z
N MET A 1 24.34 -7.03 27.78
CA MET A 1 22.96 -6.52 27.58
C MET A 1 22.71 -6.33 26.09
N ASN A 2 22.19 -7.35 25.42
CA ASN A 2 21.87 -7.31 23.99
C ASN A 2 20.45 -6.75 23.78
N ASN A 3 20.34 -5.46 23.48
CA ASN A 3 19.04 -4.78 23.34
C ASN A 3 18.88 -4.04 22.00
N LEU A 4 19.46 -4.57 20.90
CA LEU A 4 19.60 -3.84 19.64
C LEU A 4 18.96 -4.48 18.39
N GLN A 5 18.33 -5.65 18.46
CA GLN A 5 17.81 -6.32 17.25
C GLN A 5 16.29 -6.24 17.03
N PHE A 6 15.49 -5.86 18.02
CA PHE A 6 14.02 -5.84 17.89
C PHE A 6 13.43 -4.62 17.14
N LYS A 7 14.26 -3.67 16.68
CA LYS A 7 13.80 -2.40 16.09
C LYS A 7 13.85 -2.26 14.57
N LYS A 8 14.36 -3.23 13.79
CA LYS A 8 14.67 -2.97 12.37
C LYS A 8 13.57 -3.38 11.36
N PRO A 9 13.07 -4.63 11.34
CA PRO A 9 12.31 -5.11 10.19
C PRO A 9 10.97 -4.39 9.96
N ARG A 10 10.22 -4.11 11.03
CA ARG A 10 8.90 -3.47 10.94
C ARG A 10 8.95 -1.99 10.56
N PHE A 11 9.94 -1.25 11.07
CA PHE A 11 10.10 0.17 10.75
C PHE A 11 10.56 0.34 9.31
N ASP A 12 11.44 -0.55 8.84
CA ASP A 12 11.88 -0.55 7.45
C ASP A 12 10.71 -0.87 6.50
N ALA A 13 9.82 -1.79 6.87
CA ALA A 13 8.62 -2.09 6.08
C ALA A 13 7.66 -0.89 5.98
N ILE A 14 7.33 -0.25 7.10
CA ILE A 14 6.47 0.94 7.12
C ILE A 14 7.09 2.07 6.29
N LEU A 15 8.39 2.31 6.44
CA LEU A 15 9.09 3.36 5.68
C LEU A 15 9.12 3.05 4.18
N ARG A 16 9.39 1.80 3.79
CA ARG A 16 9.33 1.36 2.39
C ARG A 16 7.93 1.55 1.81
N ASN A 17 6.90 1.15 2.53
CA ASN A 17 5.52 1.32 2.10
C ASN A 17 5.15 2.79 1.95
N LYS A 18 5.55 3.65 2.90
CA LYS A 18 5.34 5.09 2.82
C LYS A 18 5.95 5.69 1.54
N LYS A 19 7.23 5.39 1.27
CA LYS A 19 7.91 5.84 0.03
C LYS A 19 7.28 5.26 -1.23
N GLY A 20 6.86 3.99 -1.17
CA GLY A 20 6.18 3.34 -2.28
C GLY A 20 4.84 4.00 -2.62
N LEU A 21 4.07 4.37 -1.60
CA LEU A 21 2.80 5.08 -1.75
C LEU A 21 2.99 6.51 -2.29
N GLU A 22 4.00 7.24 -1.80
CA GLU A 22 4.38 8.57 -2.31
C GLU A 22 4.66 8.52 -3.82
N MET A 23 5.53 7.61 -4.27
CA MET A 23 5.80 7.44 -5.70
C MET A 23 4.56 7.05 -6.51
N LEU A 24 3.75 6.12 -5.99
CA LEU A 24 2.52 5.71 -6.67
C LEU A 24 1.51 6.86 -6.75
N SER A 25 1.46 7.78 -5.77
CA SER A 25 0.50 8.88 -5.78
C SER A 25 0.82 9.95 -6.82
N GLU A 26 2.09 10.06 -7.22
CA GLU A 26 2.57 10.86 -8.35
C GLU A 26 2.23 10.18 -9.69
N GLU A 27 2.37 8.86 -9.76
CA GLU A 27 2.04 8.04 -10.94
C GLU A 27 0.52 7.83 -11.14
N CYS A 28 -0.31 8.14 -10.14
CA CYS A 28 -1.75 7.88 -10.15
C CYS A 28 -2.53 8.98 -10.90
N THR A 29 -2.23 9.17 -12.19
CA THR A 29 -2.95 10.11 -13.07
C THR A 29 -3.52 9.39 -14.30
N PRO A 30 -4.58 9.93 -14.96
CA PRO A 30 -5.15 9.29 -16.14
C PRO A 30 -4.14 9.06 -17.28
N ALA A 31 -3.19 9.99 -17.46
CA ALA A 31 -2.16 9.87 -18.49
C ALA A 31 -1.14 8.75 -18.21
N GLU A 32 -0.90 8.47 -16.92
CA GLU A 32 0.06 7.46 -16.48
C GLU A 32 -0.56 6.06 -16.31
N LEU A 33 -1.87 5.97 -16.07
CA LEU A 33 -2.60 4.71 -15.90
C LEU A 33 -3.07 4.10 -17.23
N VAL A 34 -2.13 3.86 -18.14
CA VAL A 34 -2.33 3.09 -19.39
C VAL A 34 -1.90 1.63 -19.22
N ASP A 35 -2.50 0.68 -19.94
CA ASP A 35 -2.40 -0.79 -19.72
C ASP A 35 -1.10 -1.31 -19.07
N ASN A 36 0.05 -1.18 -19.74
CA ASN A 36 1.31 -1.73 -19.23
C ASN A 36 1.83 -1.01 -17.96
N LYS A 37 1.53 0.27 -17.81
CA LYS A 37 1.85 1.03 -16.60
C LYS A 37 0.86 0.68 -15.49
N LEU A 38 -0.42 0.56 -15.80
CA LEU A 38 -1.49 0.16 -14.86
C LEU A 38 -1.21 -1.21 -14.24
N ARG A 39 -0.77 -2.20 -15.02
CA ARG A 39 -0.40 -3.52 -14.48
C ARG A 39 0.73 -3.43 -13.45
N ARG A 40 1.78 -2.64 -13.74
CA ARG A 40 2.91 -2.45 -12.81
C ARG A 40 2.51 -1.65 -11.58
N PHE A 41 1.66 -0.65 -11.77
CA PHE A 41 1.05 0.13 -10.71
C PHE A 41 0.29 -0.78 -9.74
N TYR A 42 -0.60 -1.64 -10.24
CA TYR A 42 -1.33 -2.61 -9.42
C TYR A 42 -0.40 -3.57 -8.69
N ALA A 43 0.58 -4.16 -9.37
CA ALA A 43 1.50 -5.09 -8.70
C ALA A 43 2.21 -4.44 -7.50
N ARG A 44 2.64 -3.18 -7.63
CA ARG A 44 3.26 -2.41 -6.55
C ARG A 44 2.27 -2.09 -5.42
N LEU A 45 1.09 -1.59 -5.77
CA LEU A 45 0.06 -1.28 -4.78
C LEU A 45 -0.38 -2.53 -4.02
N GLU A 46 -0.64 -3.63 -4.73
CA GLU A 46 -0.98 -4.93 -4.15
C GLU A 46 0.11 -5.42 -3.19
N THR A 47 1.40 -5.28 -3.54
CA THR A 47 2.50 -5.66 -2.65
C THR A 47 2.48 -4.87 -1.34
N ILE A 48 2.18 -3.56 -1.42
CA ILE A 48 2.05 -2.71 -0.24
C ILE A 48 0.86 -3.15 0.61
N LEU A 49 -0.32 -3.37 0.02
CA LEU A 49 -1.50 -3.81 0.77
C LEU A 49 -1.33 -5.22 1.34
N GLN A 50 -0.66 -6.11 0.62
CA GLN A 50 -0.35 -7.46 1.06
C GLN A 50 0.44 -7.43 2.37
N SER A 51 1.42 -6.53 2.51
CA SER A 51 2.22 -6.41 3.73
C SER A 51 1.43 -5.99 4.98
N GLY A 52 0.21 -5.47 4.81
CA GLY A 52 -0.69 -5.11 5.90
C GLY A 52 -1.72 -6.20 6.23
N GLN A 53 -1.75 -7.33 5.51
CA GLN A 53 -2.76 -8.37 5.73
C GLN A 53 -2.55 -9.10 7.07
N PRO A 54 -3.61 -9.65 7.70
CA PRO A 54 -3.51 -10.26 9.02
C PRO A 54 -2.51 -11.44 9.09
N THR A 55 -2.29 -12.11 7.95
CA THR A 55 -1.33 -13.21 7.80
C THR A 55 0.13 -12.77 7.84
N GLU A 56 0.43 -11.47 7.69
CA GLU A 56 1.79 -10.95 7.63
C GLU A 56 2.34 -10.55 9.01
N PRO A 57 3.67 -10.65 9.22
CA PRO A 57 4.31 -10.14 10.42
C PRO A 57 4.11 -8.63 10.60
N TYR A 58 3.75 -8.22 11.82
CA TYR A 58 3.55 -6.80 12.17
C TYR A 58 2.42 -6.10 11.39
N SER A 59 1.50 -6.89 10.81
CA SER A 59 0.37 -6.47 9.99
C SER A 59 -0.42 -5.31 10.59
N VAL A 60 -0.80 -5.39 11.87
CA VAL A 60 -1.56 -4.33 12.56
C VAL A 60 -0.89 -2.95 12.46
N CYS A 61 0.42 -2.89 12.70
CA CYS A 61 1.18 -1.63 12.61
C CYS A 61 1.30 -1.15 11.15
N ILE A 62 1.51 -2.08 10.21
CA ILE A 62 1.67 -1.77 8.79
C ILE A 62 0.33 -1.31 8.20
N ALA A 63 -0.76 -2.03 8.46
CA ALA A 63 -2.13 -1.69 8.06
C ALA A 63 -2.52 -0.31 8.55
N THR A 64 -2.26 -0.01 9.84
CA THR A 64 -2.47 1.33 10.40
C THR A 64 -1.65 2.38 9.66
N GLY A 65 -0.39 2.08 9.35
CA GLY A 65 0.49 2.97 8.59
C GLY A 65 0.01 3.23 7.17
N ILE A 66 -0.54 2.22 6.48
CA ILE A 66 -1.12 2.35 5.13
C ILE A 66 -2.41 3.15 5.17
N LYS A 67 -3.35 2.80 6.07
CA LYS A 67 -4.67 3.44 6.16
C LYS A 67 -4.60 4.92 6.49
N ASN A 68 -3.67 5.30 7.34
CA ASN A 68 -3.47 6.70 7.74
C ASN A 68 -2.56 7.48 6.76
N ASN A 69 -2.07 6.85 5.70
CA ASN A 69 -1.21 7.51 4.73
C ASN A 69 -2.05 8.34 3.73
N PRO A 70 -1.79 9.65 3.59
CA PRO A 70 -2.55 10.52 2.68
C PRO A 70 -2.40 10.13 1.20
N ASP A 71 -1.24 9.62 0.79
CA ASP A 71 -0.99 9.14 -0.57
C ASP A 71 -1.84 7.91 -0.90
N TYR A 72 -2.00 7.00 0.06
CA TYR A 72 -2.88 5.85 -0.10
C TYR A 72 -4.35 6.28 -0.26
N ILE A 73 -4.81 7.22 0.57
CA ILE A 73 -6.17 7.76 0.51
C ILE A 73 -6.40 8.42 -0.87
N LYS A 74 -5.43 9.21 -1.34
CA LYS A 74 -5.47 9.82 -2.67
C LYS A 74 -5.52 8.77 -3.78
N ILE A 75 -4.65 7.75 -3.75
CA ILE A 75 -4.63 6.65 -4.74
C ILE A 75 -5.99 5.94 -4.78
N LYS A 76 -6.50 5.51 -3.63
CA LYS A 76 -7.79 4.81 -3.53
C LYS A 76 -8.93 5.65 -4.11
N THR A 77 -8.95 6.94 -3.78
CA THR A 77 -9.96 7.89 -4.27
C THR A 77 -9.87 8.07 -5.78
N THR A 78 -8.66 8.29 -6.32
CA THR A 78 -8.45 8.46 -7.76
C THR A 78 -8.82 7.21 -8.54
N LEU A 79 -8.37 6.02 -8.09
CA LEU A 79 -8.75 4.76 -8.74
C LEU A 79 -10.25 4.52 -8.69
N GLY A 80 -10.91 4.84 -7.58
CA GLY A 80 -12.38 4.77 -7.46
C GLY A 80 -13.08 5.68 -8.47
N ASN A 81 -12.66 6.95 -8.56
CA ASN A 81 -13.23 7.93 -9.50
C ASN A 81 -13.01 7.54 -10.97
N LEU A 82 -11.92 6.84 -11.28
CA LEU A 82 -11.61 6.35 -12.63
C LEU A 82 -12.27 4.99 -12.94
N GLY A 83 -12.96 4.35 -11.99
CA GLY A 83 -13.49 3.00 -12.16
C GLY A 83 -12.42 1.91 -12.24
N LEU A 84 -11.20 2.22 -11.77
CA LEU A 84 -10.02 1.35 -11.77
C LEU A 84 -9.78 0.70 -10.40
N TRP A 85 -10.71 0.83 -9.45
CA TRP A 85 -10.64 0.12 -8.18
C TRP A 85 -11.18 -1.31 -8.35
N ASN A 86 -10.29 -2.27 -8.61
CA ASN A 86 -10.67 -3.65 -8.89
C ASN A 86 -10.94 -4.49 -7.61
N ASP A 87 -11.59 -5.64 -7.80
CA ASP A 87 -11.97 -6.54 -6.70
C ASP A 87 -10.80 -7.03 -5.86
N LYS A 88 -9.62 -7.22 -6.47
CA LYS A 88 -8.44 -7.68 -5.74
C LYS A 88 -7.94 -6.61 -4.77
N LEU A 89 -7.87 -5.36 -5.22
CA LEU A 89 -7.56 -4.23 -4.36
C LEU A 89 -8.61 -4.02 -3.27
N ALA A 90 -9.90 -4.22 -3.59
CA ALA A 90 -10.98 -4.14 -2.62
C ALA A 90 -10.81 -5.19 -1.51
N ARG A 91 -10.53 -6.46 -1.86
CA ARG A 91 -10.27 -7.53 -0.89
C ARG A 91 -9.06 -7.23 -0.01
N LEU A 92 -7.95 -6.79 -0.62
CA LEU A 92 -6.75 -6.43 0.14
C LEU A 92 -6.99 -5.24 1.06
N HIS A 93 -7.76 -4.23 0.63
CA HIS A 93 -8.14 -3.11 1.49
C HIS A 93 -8.96 -3.58 2.69
N HIS A 94 -9.95 -4.45 2.48
CA HIS A 94 -10.76 -5.00 3.56
C HIS A 94 -9.91 -5.74 4.59
N GLY A 95 -8.93 -6.52 4.16
CA GLY A 95 -7.99 -7.18 5.07
C GLY A 95 -7.11 -6.23 5.90
N LEU A 96 -7.10 -4.91 5.62
CA LEU A 96 -6.45 -3.93 6.51
C LEU A 96 -7.33 -3.53 7.71
N ASP A 97 -8.60 -3.94 7.72
CA ASP A 97 -9.57 -3.67 8.78
C ASP A 97 -9.79 -4.86 9.74
N GLU A 98 -9.31 -6.05 9.34
CA GLU A 98 -9.36 -7.30 10.13
C GLU A 98 -8.19 -7.40 11.13
#